data_AF-R4L9M6-F1
#
_entry.id   AF-R4L9M6-F1
#
_cell.length_a   1.000
_cell.length_b   1.000
_cell.length_c   1.000
_cell.angle_alpha   90.00
_cell.angle_beta   90.00
_cell.angle_gamma   90.00
#
_symmetry.space_group_name_H-M   'P 1'
#
loop_
_entity.id
_entity.type
_entity.pdbx_description
1 polymer ?
#
loop_
_entity_poly.entity_id
_entity_poly.type
_entity_poly.pdbx_seq_one_letter_code
_entity_poly.pdbx_strand_id
1 'polypeptide(L)'
;MTRAWDEFAAAVFDRVPPPLLFLLLLLAAGLVGVLWYYWPRWVPRRLPRWRLPRFEQRPKRPKQVKPPPEKKPAEPEPEFEPTVVLPGGMLLADQLAAQGRYAEAIRQRLRDVVGDLTAAGVVAPLPGTTAAEVASSAAVQRPAVAAPLGGATELFSEVWYGNRPAQRSHDDHMRALTGEVRSRMGGPRA
;
A
#
# COMPACT_ATOMS: atom_id res chain seq x y z
N MET A 1 -10.59 6.57 -13.85
CA MET A 1 -10.61 7.25 -12.54
C MET A 1 -10.50 8.77 -12.70
N THR A 2 -11.48 9.41 -13.34
CA THR A 2 -11.50 10.88 -13.52
C THR A 2 -12.89 11.44 -13.27
N ARG A 3 -13.96 10.75 -13.68
CA ARG A 3 -15.35 11.20 -13.46
C ARG A 3 -15.71 11.55 -12.01
N ALA A 4 -15.35 10.72 -11.04
CA ALA A 4 -15.67 11.00 -9.63
C ALA A 4 -14.88 12.21 -9.07
N TRP A 5 -13.71 12.49 -9.63
CA TRP A 5 -12.89 13.65 -9.26
C TRP A 5 -13.39 14.92 -9.94
N ASP A 6 -13.80 14.81 -11.20
CA ASP A 6 -14.38 15.91 -11.98
C ASP A 6 -15.75 16.34 -11.41
N GLU A 7 -16.59 15.40 -10.98
CA GLU A 7 -17.88 15.70 -10.33
C GLU A 7 -17.69 16.38 -8.98
N PHE A 8 -16.71 15.94 -8.18
CA PHE A 8 -16.41 16.58 -6.90
C PHE A 8 -15.80 17.98 -7.08
N ALA A 9 -14.85 18.13 -8.00
CA ALA A 9 -14.25 19.41 -8.33
C ALA A 9 -15.32 20.39 -8.84
N ALA A 10 -16.17 19.96 -9.77
CA ALA A 10 -17.26 20.78 -10.29
C ALA A 10 -18.25 21.20 -9.19
N ALA A 11 -18.66 20.29 -8.31
CA ALA A 11 -19.57 20.60 -7.19
C ALA A 11 -18.96 21.59 -6.19
N VAL A 12 -17.64 21.54 -5.98
CA VAL A 12 -16.93 22.48 -5.10
C VAL A 12 -16.81 23.87 -5.76
N PHE A 13 -16.53 23.94 -7.06
CA PHE A 13 -16.47 25.20 -7.81
C PHE A 13 -17.83 25.87 -8.01
N ASP A 14 -18.93 25.10 -8.11
CA ASP A 14 -20.28 25.64 -8.17
C ASP A 14 -20.72 26.29 -6.85
N ARG A 15 -20.20 25.79 -5.72
CA ARG A 15 -20.56 26.30 -4.39
C ARG A 15 -19.68 27.47 -3.96
N VAL A 16 -18.44 27.54 -4.44
CA VAL A 16 -17.45 28.55 -4.04
C VAL A 16 -16.77 29.13 -5.28
N PRO A 17 -16.95 30.44 -5.56
CA PRO A 17 -16.36 31.02 -6.75
C PRO A 17 -14.82 30.96 -6.69
N PRO A 18 -14.13 30.73 -7.82
CA PRO A 18 -12.68 30.56 -7.87
C PRO A 18 -11.83 31.60 -7.09
N PRO A 19 -12.15 32.92 -7.11
CA PRO A 19 -11.38 33.89 -6.32
C PRO A 19 -11.52 33.73 -4.80
N LEU A 20 -12.66 33.21 -4.32
CA LEU A 20 -12.88 32.96 -2.89
C LEU A 20 -12.08 31.75 -2.40
N LEU A 21 -12.00 30.68 -3.20
CA LEU A 21 -11.14 29.54 -2.93
C LEU A 21 -9.67 29.95 -2.83
N PHE A 22 -9.22 30.81 -3.76
CA PHE A 22 -7.86 31.34 -3.74
C PHE A 22 -7.58 32.19 -2.50
N LEU A 23 -8.52 33.06 -2.11
CA LEU A 23 -8.44 33.85 -0.87
C LEU A 23 -8.40 32.97 0.38
N LEU A 24 -9.22 31.93 0.46
CA LEU A 24 -9.23 30.98 1.59
C LEU A 24 -7.91 30.22 1.71
N LEU A 25 -7.34 29.77 0.59
CA LEU A 25 -6.03 29.13 0.54
C LEU A 25 -4.92 30.07 1.01
N LEU A 26 -4.93 31.33 0.56
CA LEU A 26 -3.99 32.34 1.02
C LEU A 26 -4.13 32.64 2.51
N LEU A 27 -5.36 32.73 3.01
CA LEU A 27 -5.64 32.92 4.44
C LEU A 27 -5.11 31.75 5.28
N ALA A 28 -5.35 30.52 4.84
CA ALA A 28 -4.86 29.31 5.51
C ALA A 28 -3.33 29.26 5.51
N ALA A 29 -2.68 29.55 4.38
CA ALA A 29 -1.22 29.61 4.29
C ALA A 29 -0.63 30.71 5.19
N GLY A 30 -1.25 31.89 5.22
CA GLY A 30 -0.88 32.98 6.11
C GLY A 30 -1.01 32.61 7.59
N LEU A 31 -2.12 31.97 7.97
CA LEU A 31 -2.35 31.47 9.34
C LEU A 31 -1.30 30.44 9.77
N VAL A 32 -0.94 29.51 8.88
CA VAL A 32 0.13 28.53 9.16
C VAL A 32 1.48 29.22 9.33
N GLY A 33 1.81 30.19 8.47
CA GLY A 33 3.04 30.97 8.60
C GLY A 33 3.11 31.77 9.89
N VAL A 34 2.02 32.43 10.27
CA VAL A 34 1.89 33.17 11.54
C VAL A 34 1.99 32.22 12.73
N LEU A 35 1.30 31.09 12.68
CA LEU A 35 1.32 30.08 13.74
C LEU A 35 2.73 29.51 13.93
N TRP A 36 3.45 29.23 12.84
CA TRP A 36 4.84 28.78 12.86
C TRP A 36 5.80 29.84 13.41
N TYR A 37 5.59 31.10 13.03
CA TYR A 37 6.41 32.24 13.46
C TYR A 37 6.21 32.57 14.95
N TYR A 38 5.00 32.39 15.49
CA TYR A 38 4.70 32.64 16.90
C TYR A 38 5.01 31.45 17.84
N TRP A 39 5.26 30.22 17.33
CA TRP A 39 5.50 29.02 18.16
C TRP A 39 6.92 28.83 18.78
N PRO A 40 8.01 29.60 18.55
CA PRO A 40 9.34 29.21 19.05
C PRO A 40 9.72 29.79 20.44
N ARG A 41 8.78 30.03 21.36
CA ARG A 41 9.10 30.65 22.67
C ARG A 41 8.58 29.95 23.94
N TRP A 42 7.88 28.82 23.87
CA TRP A 42 7.38 28.14 25.10
C TRP A 42 7.53 26.61 25.12
N VAL A 43 8.60 26.05 24.54
CA VAL A 43 8.99 24.64 24.77
C VAL A 43 10.15 24.59 25.78
N PRO A 44 9.88 24.45 27.09
CA PRO A 44 10.92 24.28 28.09
C PRO A 44 11.64 22.94 27.88
N ARG A 45 12.92 23.00 27.49
CA ARG A 45 13.82 21.84 27.28
C ARG A 45 14.31 21.14 28.58
N ARG A 46 13.59 21.26 29.70
CA ARG A 46 13.96 20.57 30.96
C ARG A 46 12.73 19.99 31.65
N LEU A 47 12.43 18.73 31.37
CA LEU A 47 11.49 17.95 32.18
C LEU A 47 12.21 17.40 33.43
N PRO A 48 11.65 17.58 34.64
CA PRO A 48 12.24 17.05 35.87
C PRO A 48 12.07 15.53 35.93
N ARG A 49 13.08 14.83 36.46
CA ARG A 49 13.04 13.37 36.68
C ARG A 49 12.02 13.03 37.77
N TRP A 50 10.81 12.69 37.37
CA TRP A 50 9.81 12.07 38.23
C TRP A 50 10.22 10.63 38.57
N ARG A 51 10.64 10.39 39.81
CA ARG A 51 10.74 9.05 40.40
C ARG A 51 9.37 8.69 40.97
N LEU A 52 8.66 7.77 40.32
CA LEU A 52 7.42 7.17 40.84
C LEU A 52 7.72 5.83 41.53
N PRO A 53 6.99 5.48 42.60
CA PRO A 53 7.22 4.28 43.39
C PRO A 53 6.74 3.02 42.68
N ARG A 54 7.44 1.93 42.98
CA ARG A 54 7.30 0.60 42.39
C ARG A 54 5.94 -0.01 42.74
N PHE A 55 5.01 0.00 41.79
CA PHE A 55 3.77 -0.79 41.87
C PHE A 55 4.04 -2.17 41.28
N GLU A 56 4.13 -3.19 42.13
CA GLU A 56 4.18 -4.59 41.72
C GLU A 56 2.87 -4.98 41.02
N GLN A 57 2.94 -5.16 39.70
CA GLN A 57 1.83 -5.69 38.92
C GLN A 57 2.11 -7.16 38.61
N ARG A 58 1.22 -8.03 39.11
CA ARG A 58 1.09 -9.46 38.79
C ARG A 58 1.29 -9.73 37.29
N PRO A 59 1.86 -10.90 36.91
CA PRO A 59 2.23 -11.16 35.53
C PRO A 59 0.98 -11.32 34.65
N LYS A 60 0.73 -10.35 33.78
CA LYS A 60 -0.13 -10.53 32.60
C LYS A 60 0.71 -11.20 31.50
N ARG A 61 0.20 -12.30 30.93
CA ARG A 61 0.80 -12.99 29.77
C ARG A 61 1.16 -11.97 28.68
N PRO A 62 2.37 -12.03 28.09
CA PRO A 62 2.81 -11.03 27.14
C PRO A 62 1.99 -11.15 25.85
N LYS A 63 1.21 -10.09 25.56
CA LYS A 63 0.78 -9.78 24.19
C LYS A 63 2.04 -9.31 23.48
N GLN A 64 2.52 -10.06 22.48
CA GLN A 64 3.67 -9.67 21.67
C GLN A 64 3.36 -8.35 20.96
N VAL A 65 3.82 -7.25 21.55
CA VAL A 65 3.93 -5.97 20.86
C VAL A 65 5.24 -6.05 20.10
N LYS A 66 5.16 -6.15 18.76
CA LYS A 66 6.34 -6.00 17.90
C LYS A 66 6.95 -4.63 18.20
N PRO A 67 8.27 -4.52 18.46
CA PRO A 67 8.93 -3.22 18.61
C PRO A 67 8.79 -2.41 17.31
N PRO A 68 8.78 -1.06 17.38
CA PRO A 68 8.92 -0.20 16.20
C PRO A 68 10.15 -0.67 15.40
N PRO A 69 10.06 -0.79 14.07
CA PRO A 69 11.15 -1.34 13.30
C PRO A 69 12.39 -0.46 13.48
N GLU A 70 13.39 -1.06 14.11
CA GLU A 70 14.77 -0.62 14.08
C GLU A 70 15.13 -0.45 12.59
N LYS A 71 15.61 0.75 12.20
CA LYS A 71 16.16 0.97 10.86
C LYS A 71 17.42 0.10 10.72
N LYS A 72 17.22 -1.16 10.34
CA LYS A 72 18.29 -2.00 9.81
C LYS A 72 18.87 -1.28 8.58
N PRO A 73 20.20 -1.27 8.41
CA PRO A 73 20.79 -1.04 7.10
C PRO A 73 20.05 -1.93 6.11
N ALA A 74 19.65 -1.40 4.95
CA ALA A 74 18.97 -2.16 3.93
C ALA A 74 19.77 -3.45 3.65
N GLU A 75 19.29 -4.56 4.21
CA GLU A 75 19.58 -5.88 3.68
C GLU A 75 19.24 -5.77 2.18
N PRO A 76 20.15 -6.18 1.27
CA PRO A 76 19.85 -6.11 -0.15
C PRO A 76 18.52 -6.82 -0.36
N GLU A 77 17.47 -6.03 -0.68
CA GLU A 77 16.16 -6.61 -0.93
C GLU A 77 16.37 -7.64 -2.04
N PRO A 78 15.99 -8.90 -1.83
CA PRO A 78 16.21 -9.93 -2.84
C PRO A 78 15.55 -9.46 -4.13
N GLU A 79 16.37 -9.41 -5.17
CA GLU A 79 15.99 -9.17 -6.56
C GLU A 79 14.81 -10.07 -6.90
N PHE A 80 13.58 -9.56 -6.79
CA PHE A 80 12.32 -10.14 -7.28
C PHE A 80 12.27 -11.69 -7.34
N GLU A 81 12.68 -12.40 -6.29
CA GLU A 81 12.62 -13.86 -6.25
C GLU A 81 11.14 -14.29 -6.30
N PRO A 82 10.68 -14.98 -7.37
CA PRO A 82 9.27 -15.27 -7.58
C PRO A 82 8.80 -16.43 -6.69
N THR A 83 7.50 -16.43 -6.40
CA THR A 83 6.71 -17.48 -5.73
C THR A 83 7.45 -18.24 -4.63
N VAL A 84 7.36 -17.74 -3.39
CA VAL A 84 7.83 -18.48 -2.21
C VAL A 84 6.91 -19.69 -1.97
N VAL A 85 7.32 -20.85 -2.47
CA VAL A 85 6.70 -22.13 -2.12
C VAL A 85 7.20 -22.54 -0.74
N LEU A 86 6.28 -22.65 0.22
CA LEU A 86 6.62 -23.05 1.58
C LEU A 86 6.89 -24.57 1.65
N PRO A 87 7.62 -25.05 2.67
CA PRO A 87 7.75 -26.48 2.94
C PRO A 87 6.35 -27.11 3.04
N GLY A 88 6.06 -28.09 2.17
CA GLY A 88 4.74 -28.72 2.05
C GLY A 88 3.93 -28.31 0.81
N GLY A 89 4.48 -27.50 -0.10
CA GLY A 89 3.87 -27.20 -1.40
C GLY A 89 2.75 -26.16 -1.37
N MET A 90 2.51 -25.52 -0.22
CA MET A 90 1.54 -24.43 -0.08
C MET A 90 2.18 -23.09 -0.46
N LEU A 91 1.44 -22.24 -1.17
CA LEU A 91 1.87 -20.88 -1.48
C LEU A 91 1.83 -20.01 -0.21
N LEU A 92 2.82 -19.15 -0.01
CA LEU A 92 2.86 -18.24 1.13
C LEU A 92 1.59 -17.38 1.26
N ALA A 93 1.05 -16.90 0.15
CA ALA A 93 -0.21 -16.16 0.13
C ALA A 93 -1.39 -16.95 0.74
N ASP A 94 -1.44 -18.26 0.50
CA ASP A 94 -2.51 -19.13 0.99
C ASP A 94 -2.40 -19.36 2.49
N GLN A 95 -1.18 -19.52 2.99
CA GLN A 95 -0.93 -19.60 4.43
C GLN A 95 -1.32 -18.29 5.15
N LEU A 96 -0.99 -17.14 4.58
CA LEU A 96 -1.37 -15.84 5.12
C LEU A 96 -2.89 -15.66 5.15
N ALA A 97 -3.59 -16.05 4.07
CA ALA A 97 -5.04 -16.01 4.01
C ALA A 97 -5.70 -16.94 5.06
N ALA A 98 -5.15 -18.14 5.26
CA ALA A 98 -5.62 -19.08 6.28
C ALA A 98 -5.46 -18.54 7.72
N GLN A 99 -4.48 -17.66 7.96
CA GLN A 99 -4.28 -16.96 9.23
C GLN A 99 -5.16 -15.71 9.39
N GLY A 100 -6.04 -15.41 8.42
CA GLY A 100 -6.84 -14.17 8.40
C GLY A 100 -6.02 -12.91 8.04
N ARG A 101 -4.77 -13.07 7.59
CA ARG A 101 -3.85 -11.99 7.25
C ARG A 101 -4.04 -11.56 5.79
N TYR A 102 -5.26 -11.14 5.46
CA TYR A 102 -5.67 -10.91 4.07
C TYR A 102 -4.88 -9.79 3.35
N ALA A 103 -4.50 -8.72 4.05
CA ALA A 103 -3.71 -7.65 3.44
C ALA A 103 -2.34 -8.16 2.96
N GLU A 104 -1.70 -8.99 3.78
CA GLU A 104 -0.40 -9.58 3.47
C GLU A 104 -0.52 -10.66 2.40
N ALA A 105 -1.61 -11.43 2.40
CA ALA A 105 -1.91 -12.39 1.34
C ALA A 105 -2.05 -11.68 -0.02
N ILE A 106 -2.84 -10.60 -0.09
CA ILE A 106 -3.03 -9.79 -1.30
C ILE A 106 -1.69 -9.25 -1.81
N ARG A 107 -0.87 -8.67 -0.92
CA ARG A 107 0.47 -8.18 -1.29
C ARG A 107 1.35 -9.30 -1.83
N GLN A 108 1.34 -10.48 -1.21
CA GLN A 108 2.13 -11.62 -1.67
C GLN A 108 1.65 -12.11 -3.04
N ARG A 109 0.35 -12.24 -3.27
CA ARG A 109 -0.19 -12.64 -4.60
C ARG A 109 0.21 -11.67 -5.69
N LEU A 110 0.22 -10.36 -5.42
CA LEU A 110 0.68 -9.37 -6.38
C LEU A 110 2.17 -9.57 -6.68
N ARG A 111 3.00 -9.75 -5.64
CA ARG A 111 4.44 -10.03 -5.82
C ARG A 111 4.66 -11.29 -6.66
N ASP A 112 3.90 -12.36 -6.40
CA ASP A 112 4.00 -13.62 -7.15
C ASP A 112 3.69 -13.39 -8.63
N VAL A 113 2.61 -12.66 -8.97
CA VAL A 113 2.26 -12.37 -10.37
C VAL A 113 3.25 -11.45 -11.06
N VAL A 114 3.80 -10.46 -10.36
CA VAL A 114 4.89 -9.63 -10.90
C VAL A 114 6.13 -10.48 -11.16
N GLY A 115 6.44 -11.41 -10.26
CA GLY A 115 7.48 -12.41 -10.47
C GLY A 115 7.23 -13.28 -11.70
N ASP A 116 6.01 -13.79 -11.87
CA ASP A 116 5.63 -14.60 -13.04
C ASP A 116 5.75 -13.79 -14.35
N LEU A 117 5.31 -12.53 -14.36
CA LEU A 117 5.47 -11.62 -15.51
C LEU A 117 6.94 -11.33 -15.82
N THR A 118 7.77 -11.18 -14.78
CA THR A 118 9.21 -10.94 -14.92
C THR A 118 9.91 -12.18 -15.49
N ALA A 119 9.60 -13.37 -14.96
CA ALA A 119 10.11 -14.63 -15.45
C ALA A 119 9.70 -14.91 -16.91
N ALA A 120 8.51 -14.47 -17.31
CA ALA A 120 8.02 -14.52 -18.69
C ALA A 120 8.63 -13.44 -19.61
N GLY A 121 9.46 -12.53 -19.09
CA GLY A 121 10.04 -11.41 -19.83
C GLY A 121 9.05 -10.35 -20.28
N VAL A 122 7.86 -10.29 -19.66
CA VAL A 122 6.80 -9.31 -19.95
C VAL A 122 7.07 -7.97 -19.27
N VAL A 123 7.81 -7.96 -18.17
CA VAL A 123 8.22 -6.76 -17.45
C VAL A 123 9.63 -6.95 -16.89
N ALA A 124 10.34 -5.84 -16.66
CA ALA A 124 11.63 -5.82 -15.99
C ALA A 124 11.62 -4.72 -14.92
N PRO A 125 10.92 -4.95 -13.79
CA PRO A 125 10.79 -3.95 -12.74
C PRO A 125 12.14 -3.68 -12.08
N LEU A 126 12.46 -2.40 -11.90
CA LEU A 126 13.64 -1.96 -11.16
C LEU A 126 13.28 -1.82 -9.66
N PRO A 127 14.29 -1.77 -8.76
CA PRO A 127 14.04 -1.40 -7.37
C PRO A 127 13.29 -0.06 -7.28
N GLY A 128 12.19 -0.05 -6.53
CA GLY A 128 11.33 1.13 -6.37
C GLY A 128 10.22 1.29 -7.41
N THR A 129 10.16 0.43 -8.45
CA THR A 129 9.04 0.43 -9.39
C THR A 129 7.71 0.14 -8.67
N THR A 130 6.71 0.98 -8.93
CA THR A 130 5.38 0.85 -8.34
C THR A 130 4.55 -0.21 -9.06
N ALA A 131 3.55 -0.78 -8.38
CA ALA A 131 2.65 -1.76 -9.00
C ALA A 131 1.89 -1.18 -10.21
N ALA A 132 1.55 0.11 -10.18
CA ALA A 132 0.89 0.79 -11.31
C ALA A 132 1.80 0.92 -12.53
N GLU A 133 3.09 1.19 -12.32
CA GLU A 133 4.09 1.22 -13.39
C GLU A 133 4.29 -0.18 -14.00
N VAL A 134 4.33 -1.23 -13.16
CA VAL A 134 4.37 -2.62 -13.66
C VAL A 134 3.14 -2.93 -14.49
N ALA A 135 1.93 -2.58 -14.01
CA ALA A 135 0.69 -2.81 -14.73
C ALA A 135 0.66 -2.08 -16.08
N SER A 136 1.15 -0.83 -16.11
CA SER A 136 1.22 -0.02 -17.33
C SER A 136 2.21 -0.62 -18.35
N SER A 137 3.39 -1.04 -17.89
CA SER A 137 4.39 -1.69 -18.74
C SER A 137 3.89 -3.03 -19.30
N ALA A 138 3.30 -3.86 -18.44
CA ALA A 138 2.72 -5.14 -18.83
C ALA A 138 1.56 -4.96 -19.83
N ALA A 139 0.73 -3.93 -19.69
CA ALA A 139 -0.36 -3.65 -20.62
C ALA A 139 0.13 -3.31 -22.04
N VAL A 140 1.28 -2.64 -22.16
CA VAL A 140 1.91 -2.36 -23.47
C VAL A 140 2.44 -3.64 -24.11
N GLN A 141 3.14 -4.48 -23.34
CA GLN A 141 3.79 -5.69 -23.87
C GLN A 141 2.80 -6.85 -24.08
N ARG A 142 1.77 -6.93 -23.24
CA ARG A 142 0.74 -7.97 -23.24
C ARG A 142 -0.64 -7.36 -22.94
N PRO A 143 -1.32 -6.77 -23.93
CA PRO A 143 -2.63 -6.13 -23.72
C PRO A 143 -3.69 -7.03 -23.09
N ALA A 144 -3.61 -8.35 -23.32
CA ALA A 144 -4.53 -9.32 -22.74
C ALA A 144 -4.53 -9.32 -21.18
N VAL A 145 -3.38 -9.04 -20.54
CA VAL A 145 -3.29 -9.01 -19.07
C VAL A 145 -3.65 -7.65 -18.46
N ALA A 146 -3.86 -6.61 -19.27
CA ALA A 146 -4.03 -5.24 -18.80
C ALA A 146 -5.20 -5.08 -17.82
N ALA A 147 -6.39 -5.59 -18.18
CA ALA A 147 -7.57 -5.49 -17.34
C ALA A 147 -7.43 -6.22 -15.98
N PRO A 148 -7.09 -7.52 -15.93
CA PRO A 148 -6.99 -8.22 -14.64
C PRO A 148 -5.82 -7.73 -13.78
N LEU A 149 -4.69 -7.34 -14.38
CA LEU A 149 -3.56 -6.77 -13.64
C LEU A 149 -3.85 -5.35 -13.10
N GLY A 150 -4.56 -4.54 -13.88
CA GLY A 150 -5.07 -3.25 -13.44
C GLY A 150 -6.00 -3.38 -12.22
N GLY A 151 -6.98 -4.30 -12.29
CA GLY A 151 -7.87 -4.58 -11.17
C GLY A 151 -7.12 -5.09 -9.92
N ALA A 152 -6.10 -5.93 -10.10
CA ALA A 152 -5.28 -6.42 -8.99
C ALA A 152 -4.48 -5.29 -8.32
N THR A 153 -3.98 -4.35 -9.11
CA THR A 153 -3.22 -3.19 -8.63
C THR A 153 -4.11 -2.18 -7.89
N GLU A 154 -5.32 -1.97 -8.41
CA GLU A 154 -6.34 -1.12 -7.78
C GLU A 154 -6.75 -1.69 -6.42
N LEU A 155 -7.11 -2.98 -6.38
CA LEU A 155 -7.48 -3.68 -5.16
C LEU A 155 -6.36 -3.65 -4.10
N PHE A 156 -5.11 -3.87 -4.52
CA PHE A 156 -3.96 -3.72 -3.64
C PHE A 156 -3.86 -2.29 -3.08
N SER A 157 -4.05 -1.27 -3.93
CA SER A 157 -3.96 0.13 -3.52
C SER A 157 -5.06 0.51 -2.52
N GLU A 158 -6.29 0.05 -2.75
CA GLU A 158 -7.41 0.25 -1.83
C GLU A 158 -7.15 -0.35 -0.45
N VAL A 159 -6.60 -1.57 -0.41
CA VAL A 159 -6.33 -2.27 0.85
C VAL A 159 -5.11 -1.70 1.57
N TRP A 160 -4.03 -1.40 0.84
CA TRP A 160 -2.76 -1.02 1.44
C TRP A 160 -2.64 0.47 1.77
N TYR A 161 -3.26 1.32 0.93
CA TYR A 161 -3.21 2.78 1.09
C TYR A 161 -4.57 3.39 1.44
N GLY A 162 -5.68 2.74 1.09
CA GLY A 162 -7.04 3.28 1.29
C GLY A 162 -7.62 3.16 2.69
N ASN A 163 -6.83 2.73 3.68
CA ASN A 163 -7.25 2.55 5.09
C ASN A 163 -8.49 1.63 5.26
N ARG A 164 -8.74 0.73 4.30
CA ARG A 164 -9.81 -0.26 4.38
C ARG A 164 -9.28 -1.56 4.99
N PRO A 165 -9.97 -2.15 5.99
CA PRO A 165 -9.56 -3.45 6.51
C PRO A 165 -9.71 -4.51 5.42
N ALA A 166 -8.63 -5.26 5.17
CA ALA A 166 -8.65 -6.39 4.25
C ALA A 166 -9.60 -7.48 4.77
N GLN A 167 -10.35 -8.09 3.85
CA GLN A 167 -11.35 -9.11 4.14
C GLN A 167 -11.10 -10.31 3.24
N ARG A 168 -11.70 -11.45 3.58
CA ARG A 168 -11.60 -12.67 2.77
C ARG A 168 -12.04 -12.45 1.33
N SER A 169 -13.13 -11.70 1.11
CA SER A 169 -13.63 -11.34 -0.21
C SER A 169 -12.60 -10.60 -1.06
N HIS A 170 -11.79 -9.74 -0.45
CA HIS A 170 -10.70 -9.05 -1.14
C HIS A 170 -9.60 -10.04 -1.55
N ASP A 171 -9.22 -11.00 -0.69
CA ASP A 171 -8.23 -12.04 -1.07
C ASP A 171 -8.76 -12.97 -2.17
N ASP A 172 -10.03 -13.37 -2.10
CA ASP A 172 -10.68 -14.20 -3.12
C ASP A 172 -10.72 -13.48 -4.48
N HIS A 173 -11.06 -12.17 -4.48
CA HIS A 173 -11.04 -11.36 -5.69
C HIS A 173 -9.61 -11.19 -6.24
N MET A 174 -8.63 -10.93 -5.37
CA MET A 174 -7.22 -10.85 -5.76
C MET A 174 -6.74 -12.17 -6.38
N ARG A 175 -7.14 -13.31 -5.81
CA ARG A 175 -6.83 -14.65 -6.35
C ARG A 175 -7.43 -14.84 -7.74
N ALA A 176 -8.69 -14.43 -7.96
CA ALA A 176 -9.33 -14.52 -9.27
C ALA A 176 -8.58 -13.69 -10.32
N LEU A 177 -8.30 -12.42 -10.02
CA LEU A 177 -7.58 -11.50 -10.91
C LEU A 177 -6.18 -12.02 -11.26
N THR A 178 -5.42 -12.48 -10.26
CA THR A 178 -4.07 -13.03 -10.46
C THR A 178 -4.09 -14.37 -11.22
N GLY A 179 -5.12 -15.19 -11.02
CA GLY A 179 -5.37 -16.38 -11.83
C GLY A 179 -5.67 -16.03 -13.30
N GLU A 180 -6.49 -15.01 -13.54
CA GLU A 180 -6.77 -14.52 -14.89
C GLU A 180 -5.50 -14.01 -15.58
N VAL A 181 -4.64 -13.24 -14.90
CA VAL A 181 -3.35 -12.81 -15.45
C VAL A 181 -2.54 -14.02 -15.91
N ARG A 182 -2.37 -15.05 -15.07
CA ARG A 182 -1.65 -16.28 -15.43
C ARG A 182 -2.26 -17.00 -16.62
N SER A 183 -3.59 -17.13 -16.66
CA SER A 183 -4.28 -17.78 -17.79
C SER A 183 -4.04 -17.04 -19.11
N ARG A 184 -4.04 -15.69 -19.08
CA ARG A 184 -3.85 -14.84 -20.26
C ARG A 184 -2.38 -14.71 -20.66
N MET A 185 -1.45 -14.94 -19.73
CA MET A 185 -0.02 -15.10 -20.03
C MET A 185 0.28 -16.43 -20.74
N GLY A 186 -0.43 -17.50 -20.39
CA GLY A 186 -0.24 -18.85 -20.93
C GLY A 186 -0.95 -19.16 -22.25
N GLY A 187 -1.63 -18.19 -22.87
CA GLY A 187 -2.31 -18.36 -24.16
C GLY A 187 -1.33 -18.56 -25.33
N PRO A 188 -1.72 -19.29 -26.41
CA PRO A 188 -0.84 -19.59 -27.53
C PRO A 188 -0.30 -18.29 -28.18
N ARG A 189 1.01 -18.27 -28.44
CA ARG A 189 1.67 -17.24 -29.25
C ARG A 189 1.07 -17.31 -30.66
N ALA A 190 0.27 -16.32 -31.03
CA ALA A 190 -0.13 -16.09 -32.41
C ALA A 190 1.06 -15.56 -33.22
#